data_AF-A0A936EJF8-F1
#
_entry.id   AF-A0A936EJF8-F1
#
_cell.length_a   1.000
_cell.length_b   1.000
_cell.length_c   1.000
_cell.angle_alpha   90.00
_cell.angle_beta   90.00
_cell.angle_gamma   90.00
#
_symmetry.space_group_name_H-M   'P 1'
#
loop_
_entity.id
_entity.type
_entity.pdbx_description
1 polymer ?
#
loop_
_entity_poly.entity_id
_entity_poly.type
_entity_poly.pdbx_seq_one_letter_code
_entity_poly.pdbx_strand_id
1 'polypeptide(L)'
;MLKRIQRLFIKTVDQVENQQVSFTRYYFLFAAILAVRLALEFFSSRRLFTIDDILHIGLWFIFIVLAFLVQLHLFSGEKIIKVAKLVIVFFSIALTAPIIDLIITGGVGAKMNYLSLHSWKDVAWSYITVGGSSLSRGATPGIRIEIALLVIASFNYVRTKKNSILKGIIAAVSIYTVLFLSGAVPLLLGYIVNTFHLQYQPDDQSTVLLLLMLDIFLLCFAFFRHSPSKIYKISGAAPWFAVTLALLLAGFGASLSLKHYPANWTLSPTTLFWFPLLLAWSAFFAAYAGVQKIQSRTADKKQYNLIKNGLVLLLLIVSSMLSAKIFFSTALIWGLLFLLYEPPLELKKKPILCNVMEAMILLAAAFTGFCIFNAPMIGFPPGWILIILAAGFAGSIVITILRNKRNAAEKIE
;
A
#
# COMPACT_ATOMS: atom_id res chain seq x y z
N MET A 1 20.99 -37.50 8.81
CA MET A 1 19.64 -36.91 8.75
C MET A 1 19.63 -35.49 8.14
N LEU A 2 20.38 -34.52 8.70
CA LEU A 2 20.40 -33.12 8.26
C LEU A 2 20.64 -32.89 6.75
N LYS A 3 21.59 -33.60 6.13
CA LYS A 3 21.83 -33.53 4.66
C LYS A 3 20.63 -33.97 3.81
N ARG A 4 19.75 -34.84 4.33
CA ARG A 4 18.53 -35.26 3.61
C ARG A 4 17.45 -34.18 3.71
N ILE A 5 17.26 -33.62 4.91
CA ILE A 5 16.33 -32.50 5.14
C ILE A 5 16.73 -31.30 4.29
N GLN A 6 18.01 -30.94 4.26
CA GLN A 6 18.49 -29.84 3.43
C GLN A 6 18.21 -30.09 1.93
N ARG A 7 18.48 -31.30 1.43
CA ARG A 7 18.20 -31.65 0.03
C ARG A 7 16.71 -31.55 -0.30
N LEU A 8 15.84 -31.99 0.62
CA LEU A 8 14.39 -31.86 0.45
C LEU A 8 13.94 -30.39 0.43
N PHE A 9 14.49 -29.57 1.34
CA PHE A 9 14.22 -28.13 1.36
C PHE A 9 14.60 -27.47 0.04
N ILE A 10 15.83 -27.71 -0.44
CA ILE A 10 16.32 -27.18 -1.73
C ILE A 10 15.40 -27.61 -2.88
N LYS A 11 15.08 -28.91 -2.96
CA LYS A 11 14.19 -29.45 -4.00
C LYS A 11 12.82 -28.75 -3.99
N THR A 12 12.26 -28.52 -2.81
CA THR A 12 10.94 -27.87 -2.66
C THR A 12 10.98 -26.41 -3.08
N VAL A 13 12.00 -25.66 -2.63
CA VAL A 13 12.23 -24.26 -3.03
C VAL A 13 12.34 -24.15 -4.55
N ASP A 14 13.19 -24.97 -5.16
CA ASP A 14 13.44 -24.92 -6.59
C ASP A 14 12.18 -25.33 -7.39
N GLN A 15 11.39 -26.28 -6.89
CA GLN A 15 10.11 -26.64 -7.51
C GLN A 15 9.12 -25.46 -7.49
N VAL A 16 8.97 -24.77 -6.37
CA VAL A 16 8.03 -23.65 -6.23
C VAL A 16 8.45 -22.45 -7.09
N GLU A 17 9.73 -22.07 -7.06
CA GLU A 17 10.23 -20.91 -7.81
C GLU A 17 10.09 -21.06 -9.32
N ASN A 18 10.35 -22.27 -9.83
CA ASN A 18 10.40 -22.56 -11.26
C ASN A 18 9.07 -23.08 -11.81
N GLN A 19 8.01 -23.17 -10.99
CA GLN A 19 6.70 -23.59 -11.43
C GLN A 19 6.12 -22.62 -12.47
N GLN A 20 5.71 -23.13 -13.63
CA GLN A 20 5.15 -22.35 -14.75
C GLN A 20 3.65 -22.03 -14.57
N VAL A 21 3.26 -21.61 -13.37
CA VAL A 21 1.89 -21.19 -13.06
C VAL A 21 1.78 -19.68 -13.16
N SER A 22 0.67 -19.19 -13.74
CA SER A 22 0.36 -17.76 -13.80
C SER A 22 0.35 -17.13 -12.41
N PHE A 23 0.92 -15.93 -12.29
CA PHE A 23 1.02 -15.22 -11.01
C PHE A 23 -0.35 -14.95 -10.37
N THR A 24 -1.41 -14.79 -11.18
CA THR A 24 -2.79 -14.62 -10.69
C THR A 24 -3.25 -15.77 -9.80
N ARG A 25 -2.79 -17.02 -10.04
CA ARG A 25 -3.14 -18.14 -9.15
C ARG A 25 -2.49 -18.02 -7.77
N TYR A 26 -1.30 -17.42 -7.69
CA TYR A 26 -0.66 -17.15 -6.40
C TYR A 26 -1.42 -16.08 -5.61
N TYR A 27 -1.98 -15.07 -6.28
CA TYR A 27 -2.88 -14.12 -5.62
C TYR A 27 -4.10 -14.81 -4.99
N PHE A 28 -4.78 -15.70 -5.73
CA PHE A 28 -5.91 -16.46 -5.17
C PHE A 28 -5.48 -17.42 -4.06
N LEU A 29 -4.31 -18.04 -4.18
CA LEU A 29 -3.75 -18.87 -3.11
C LEU A 29 -3.51 -18.05 -1.84
N PHE A 30 -2.91 -16.87 -1.96
CA PHE A 30 -2.71 -15.96 -0.82
C PHE A 30 -4.05 -15.58 -0.18
N ALA A 31 -5.03 -15.16 -0.98
CA ALA A 31 -6.36 -14.81 -0.48
C ALA A 31 -7.04 -15.99 0.24
N ALA A 32 -6.92 -17.21 -0.30
CA ALA A 32 -7.46 -18.41 0.32
C ALA A 32 -6.78 -18.74 1.66
N ILE A 33 -5.44 -18.69 1.72
CA ILE A 33 -4.69 -18.91 2.96
C ILE A 33 -5.07 -17.85 4.00
N LEU A 34 -5.14 -16.58 3.61
CA LEU A 34 -5.52 -15.48 4.49
C LEU A 34 -6.94 -15.65 5.04
N ALA A 35 -7.91 -16.01 4.20
CA ALA A 35 -9.28 -16.27 4.63
C ALA A 35 -9.35 -17.41 5.66
N VAL A 36 -8.65 -18.52 5.41
CA VAL A 36 -8.58 -19.64 6.36
C VAL A 36 -7.90 -19.21 7.65
N ARG A 37 -6.79 -18.45 7.57
CA ARG A 37 -6.08 -17.92 8.74
C ARG A 37 -7.01 -17.07 9.61
N LEU A 38 -7.69 -16.09 9.01
CA LEU A 38 -8.62 -15.21 9.72
C LEU A 38 -9.74 -16.00 10.38
N ALA A 39 -10.35 -16.95 9.66
CA ALA A 39 -11.40 -17.80 10.20
C ALA A 39 -10.94 -18.59 11.44
N LEU A 40 -9.77 -19.23 11.36
CA LEU A 40 -9.19 -19.97 12.49
C LEU A 40 -8.85 -19.06 13.67
N GLU A 41 -8.38 -17.84 13.41
CA GLU A 41 -8.03 -16.87 14.44
C GLU A 41 -9.27 -16.32 15.16
N PHE A 42 -10.34 -15.99 14.44
CA PHE A 42 -11.62 -15.59 15.03
C PHE A 42 -12.24 -16.73 15.85
N PHE A 43 -12.18 -17.96 15.33
CA PHE A 43 -12.63 -19.14 16.06
C PHE A 43 -11.81 -19.36 17.36
N SER A 44 -10.48 -19.32 17.26
CA SER A 44 -9.57 -19.46 18.41
C SER A 44 -9.75 -18.36 19.46
N SER A 45 -10.05 -17.13 19.04
CA SER A 45 -10.24 -16.00 19.95
C SER A 45 -11.66 -15.86 20.49
N ARG A 46 -12.62 -16.68 20.01
CA ARG A 46 -14.05 -16.63 20.37
C ARG A 46 -14.68 -15.24 20.24
N ARG A 47 -14.18 -14.42 19.29
CA ARG A 47 -14.71 -13.09 19.02
C ARG A 47 -15.47 -13.08 17.70
N LEU A 48 -16.54 -12.28 17.66
CA LEU A 48 -17.19 -11.94 16.41
C LEU A 48 -16.23 -11.06 15.60
N PHE A 49 -16.18 -11.28 14.29
CA PHE A 49 -15.36 -10.47 13.40
C PHE A 49 -16.11 -9.22 12.97
N THR A 50 -15.39 -8.11 12.86
CA THR A 50 -15.86 -6.90 12.20
C THR A 50 -15.11 -6.69 10.88
N ILE A 51 -15.60 -5.79 10.03
CA ILE A 51 -14.88 -5.39 8.81
C ILE A 51 -13.52 -4.78 9.18
N ASP A 52 -13.47 -4.00 10.25
CA ASP A 52 -12.25 -3.36 10.75
C ASP A 52 -11.21 -4.41 11.17
N ASP A 53 -11.64 -5.48 11.86
CA ASP A 53 -10.76 -6.60 12.19
C ASP A 53 -10.16 -7.26 10.93
N ILE A 54 -11.00 -7.52 9.92
CA ILE A 54 -10.55 -8.14 8.67
C ILE A 54 -9.56 -7.24 7.93
N LEU A 55 -9.84 -5.94 7.83
CA LEU A 55 -8.97 -4.99 7.15
C LEU A 55 -7.65 -4.84 7.89
N HIS A 56 -7.71 -4.62 9.20
CA HIS A 56 -6.54 -4.42 10.03
C HIS A 56 -5.61 -5.64 10.02
N ILE A 57 -6.14 -6.84 10.29
CA ILE A 57 -5.34 -8.07 10.31
C ILE A 57 -4.90 -8.45 8.89
N GLY A 58 -5.76 -8.23 7.89
CA GLY A 58 -5.45 -8.48 6.49
C GLY A 58 -4.29 -7.62 5.98
N LEU A 59 -4.31 -6.31 6.25
CA LEU A 59 -3.20 -5.39 5.94
C LEU A 59 -1.94 -5.78 6.70
N TRP A 60 -2.05 -6.19 7.96
CA TRP A 60 -0.88 -6.67 8.71
C TRP A 60 -0.23 -7.89 8.03
N PHE A 61 -1.01 -8.86 7.55
CA PHE A 61 -0.47 -9.99 6.81
C PHE A 61 0.10 -9.62 5.43
N ILE A 62 -0.51 -8.66 4.72
CA ILE A 62 0.04 -8.11 3.49
C ILE A 62 1.41 -7.48 3.77
N PHE A 63 1.53 -6.71 4.85
CA PHE A 63 2.79 -6.10 5.30
C PHE A 63 3.87 -7.16 5.53
N ILE A 64 3.56 -8.22 6.28
CA ILE A 64 4.50 -9.32 6.51
C ILE A 64 4.92 -9.96 5.19
N VAL A 65 4.00 -10.29 4.30
CA VAL A 65 4.33 -10.91 3.00
C VAL A 65 5.21 -9.99 2.14
N LEU A 66 4.89 -8.70 2.06
CA LEU A 66 5.68 -7.73 1.30
C LEU A 66 7.07 -7.51 1.91
N ALA A 67 7.17 -7.43 3.24
CA ALA A 67 8.43 -7.29 3.94
C ALA A 67 9.34 -8.51 3.71
N PHE A 68 8.80 -9.73 3.85
CA PHE A 68 9.52 -10.96 3.53
C PHE A 68 9.95 -11.02 2.07
N LEU A 69 9.06 -10.66 1.14
CA LEU A 69 9.38 -10.59 -0.29
C LEU A 69 10.60 -9.69 -0.54
N VAL A 70 10.57 -8.48 0.00
CA VAL A 70 11.66 -7.51 -0.18
C VAL A 70 12.94 -7.97 0.49
N GLN A 71 12.91 -8.38 1.76
CA GLN A 71 14.09 -8.83 2.50
C GLN A 71 14.73 -10.06 1.86
N LEU A 72 13.94 -11.08 1.56
CA LEU A 72 14.45 -12.30 0.92
C LEU A 72 14.99 -11.99 -0.48
N HIS A 73 14.37 -11.10 -1.26
CA HIS A 73 14.91 -10.65 -2.54
C HIS A 73 16.29 -9.99 -2.37
N LEU A 74 16.43 -9.05 -1.42
CA LEU A 74 17.68 -8.33 -1.19
C LEU A 74 18.80 -9.26 -0.71
N PHE A 75 18.52 -10.17 0.23
CA PHE A 75 19.54 -11.06 0.77
C PHE A 75 19.88 -12.24 -0.15
N SER A 76 18.89 -12.84 -0.83
CA SER A 76 19.13 -13.96 -1.77
C SER A 76 19.63 -13.49 -3.14
N GLY A 77 19.32 -12.26 -3.55
CA GLY A 77 19.55 -11.74 -4.89
C GLY A 77 18.77 -12.47 -6.00
N GLU A 78 17.81 -13.32 -5.64
CA GLU A 78 16.95 -14.00 -6.59
C GLU A 78 15.96 -13.02 -7.24
N LYS A 79 15.45 -13.37 -8.42
CA LYS A 79 14.43 -12.55 -9.10
C LYS A 79 13.19 -12.42 -8.20
N ILE A 80 12.71 -11.19 -8.01
CA ILE A 80 11.60 -10.91 -7.08
C ILE A 80 10.33 -11.72 -7.35
N ILE A 81 10.03 -12.06 -8.61
CA ILE A 81 8.89 -12.94 -8.95
C ILE A 81 9.06 -14.35 -8.36
N LYS A 82 10.28 -14.92 -8.40
CA LYS A 82 10.56 -16.24 -7.82
C LYS A 82 10.37 -16.21 -6.30
N VAL A 83 10.90 -15.17 -5.66
CA VAL A 83 10.75 -14.93 -4.22
C VAL A 83 9.27 -14.75 -3.85
N ALA A 84 8.50 -14.01 -4.65
CA ALA A 84 7.07 -13.80 -4.39
C ALA A 84 6.27 -15.11 -4.43
N LYS A 85 6.52 -15.97 -5.43
CA LYS A 85 5.91 -17.32 -5.48
C LYS A 85 6.23 -18.13 -4.23
N LEU A 86 7.50 -18.10 -3.82
CA LEU A 86 7.97 -18.79 -2.63
C LEU A 86 7.27 -18.28 -1.37
N VAL A 87 7.33 -16.98 -1.11
CA VAL A 87 6.74 -16.36 0.07
C VAL A 87 5.24 -16.65 0.15
N ILE A 88 4.51 -16.54 -0.96
CA ILE A 88 3.06 -16.83 -1.00
C ILE A 88 2.75 -18.30 -0.70
N VAL A 89 3.49 -19.25 -1.29
CA VAL A 89 3.24 -20.68 -1.03
C VAL A 89 3.58 -21.03 0.42
N PHE A 90 4.70 -20.53 0.93
CA PHE A 90 5.13 -20.77 2.31
C PHE A 90 4.42 -19.89 3.33
N PHE A 91 3.57 -18.94 2.91
CA PHE A 91 2.63 -18.24 3.79
C PHE A 91 1.64 -19.21 4.43
N SER A 92 1.47 -20.42 3.91
CA SER A 92 0.76 -21.51 4.59
C SER A 92 1.34 -21.87 5.97
N ILE A 93 2.62 -21.56 6.24
CA ILE A 93 3.20 -21.65 7.59
C ILE A 93 2.45 -20.75 8.57
N ALA A 94 1.90 -19.62 8.10
CA ALA A 94 1.04 -18.79 8.94
C ALA A 94 -0.25 -19.51 9.36
N LEU A 95 -0.62 -20.67 8.83
CA LEU A 95 -1.74 -21.43 9.41
C LEU A 95 -1.34 -22.16 10.70
N THR A 96 -0.04 -22.32 10.96
CA THR A 96 0.45 -23.10 12.08
C THR A 96 0.12 -22.48 13.43
N ALA A 97 0.17 -21.16 13.61
CA ALA A 97 -0.11 -20.59 14.93
C ALA A 97 -1.51 -20.90 15.47
N PRO A 98 -2.63 -20.62 14.77
CA PRO A 98 -3.95 -20.91 15.30
C PRO A 98 -4.20 -22.42 15.40
N ILE A 99 -3.65 -23.23 14.50
CA ILE A 99 -3.77 -24.69 14.58
C ILE A 99 -3.09 -25.22 15.84
N ILE A 100 -1.85 -24.78 16.09
CA ILE A 100 -1.09 -25.18 17.28
C ILE A 100 -1.77 -24.69 18.55
N ASP A 101 -2.25 -23.44 18.58
CA ASP A 101 -2.96 -22.91 19.74
C ASP A 101 -4.24 -23.70 20.02
N LEU A 102 -5.02 -24.05 18.99
CA LEU A 102 -6.21 -24.90 19.14
C LEU A 102 -5.85 -26.30 19.64
N ILE A 103 -4.77 -26.91 19.16
CA ILE A 103 -4.31 -28.22 19.63
C ILE A 103 -3.89 -28.15 21.11
N ILE A 104 -3.04 -27.19 21.47
CA ILE A 104 -2.50 -27.04 22.83
C ILE A 104 -3.62 -26.73 23.83
N THR A 105 -4.63 -25.96 23.43
CA THR A 105 -5.74 -25.54 24.30
C THR A 105 -6.94 -26.47 24.24
N GLY A 106 -6.86 -27.61 23.54
CA GLY A 106 -7.96 -28.57 23.43
C GLY A 106 -9.21 -27.99 22.75
N GLY A 107 -9.03 -27.11 21.76
CA GLY A 107 -10.11 -26.45 21.02
C GLY A 107 -10.69 -25.20 21.69
N VAL A 108 -10.19 -24.80 22.87
CA VAL A 108 -10.62 -23.56 23.52
C VAL A 108 -10.14 -22.33 22.75
N GLY A 109 -8.93 -22.43 22.20
CA GLY A 109 -8.20 -21.37 21.52
C GLY A 109 -7.41 -20.46 22.47
N ALA A 110 -6.59 -19.58 21.89
CA ALA A 110 -5.83 -18.57 22.60
C ALA A 110 -6.11 -17.18 22.02
N LYS A 111 -6.12 -16.16 22.89
CA LYS A 111 -6.30 -14.77 22.47
C LYS A 111 -4.97 -14.21 21.96
N MET A 112 -4.81 -14.19 20.65
CA MET A 112 -3.68 -13.53 19.98
C MET A 112 -3.83 -12.02 20.13
N ASN A 113 -2.85 -11.37 20.76
CA ASN A 113 -2.83 -9.92 20.92
C ASN A 113 -1.44 -9.38 20.56
N TYR A 114 -1.37 -8.06 20.32
CA TYR A 114 -0.09 -7.36 20.27
C TYR A 114 0.74 -7.56 21.54
N LEU A 115 2.04 -7.34 21.41
CA LEU A 115 2.95 -7.38 22.54
C LEU A 115 2.57 -6.29 23.54
N SER A 116 2.28 -6.69 24.78
CA SER A 116 2.00 -5.77 25.87
C SER A 116 3.33 -5.25 26.44
N LEU A 117 3.79 -4.12 25.92
CA LEU A 117 5.09 -3.53 26.23
C LEU A 117 4.89 -2.22 27.00
N HIS A 118 5.50 -2.10 28.18
CA HIS A 118 5.37 -0.91 29.03
C HIS A 118 6.69 -0.15 29.19
N SER A 119 7.82 -0.82 29.00
CA SER A 119 9.15 -0.24 29.13
C SER A 119 10.13 -0.75 28.06
N TRP A 120 11.23 -0.03 27.82
CA TRP A 120 12.31 -0.50 26.93
C TRP A 120 12.95 -1.82 27.40
N LYS A 121 12.95 -2.08 28.71
CA LYS A 121 13.38 -3.35 29.28
C LYS A 121 12.47 -4.49 28.82
N ASP A 122 11.15 -4.26 28.82
CA ASP A 122 10.17 -5.25 28.32
C ASP A 122 10.32 -5.48 26.82
N VAL A 123 10.63 -4.43 26.05
CA VAL A 123 10.91 -4.54 24.61
C VAL A 123 12.12 -5.46 24.39
N ALA A 124 13.25 -5.18 25.05
CA ALA A 124 14.45 -5.99 24.92
C ALA A 124 14.24 -7.44 25.39
N TRP A 125 13.57 -7.63 26.52
CA TRP A 125 13.26 -8.96 27.04
C TRP A 125 12.33 -9.74 26.11
N SER A 126 11.29 -9.09 25.60
CA SER A 126 10.35 -9.70 24.65
C SER A 126 11.03 -10.04 23.33
N TYR A 127 12.00 -9.22 22.89
CA TYR A 127 12.81 -9.49 21.71
C TYR A 127 13.70 -10.73 21.88
N ILE A 128 14.28 -10.95 23.06
CA ILE A 128 15.14 -12.13 23.27
C ILE A 128 14.30 -13.41 23.47
N THR A 129 13.12 -13.28 24.09
CA THR A 129 12.25 -14.42 24.45
C THR A 129 11.16 -14.75 23.41
N VAL A 130 11.21 -14.14 22.22
CA VAL A 130 10.21 -14.34 21.15
C VAL A 130 8.80 -14.03 21.65
N GLY A 131 8.60 -12.80 22.15
CA GLY A 131 7.30 -12.28 22.55
C GLY A 131 7.00 -12.30 24.05
N GLY A 132 8.02 -12.39 24.90
CA GLY A 132 7.92 -12.08 26.34
C GLY A 132 7.78 -13.30 27.25
N SER A 133 7.64 -13.03 28.55
CA SER A 133 7.52 -14.07 29.60
C SER A 133 6.14 -14.73 29.67
N SER A 134 5.09 -14.08 29.17
CA SER A 134 3.74 -14.63 29.22
C SER A 134 3.46 -15.54 28.02
N LEU A 135 3.12 -16.80 28.28
CA LEU A 135 2.64 -17.73 27.25
C LEU A 135 1.17 -17.45 26.85
N SER A 136 0.43 -16.69 27.66
CA SER A 136 -1.01 -16.45 27.46
C SER A 136 -1.34 -15.01 27.06
N ARG A 137 -0.41 -14.05 27.21
CA ARG A 137 -0.57 -12.65 26.78
C ARG A 137 0.52 -12.30 25.76
N GLY A 138 0.13 -11.69 24.64
CA GLY A 138 1.04 -11.35 23.54
C GLY A 138 1.22 -12.53 22.58
N ALA A 139 2.47 -12.94 22.33
CA ALA A 139 2.78 -14.05 21.43
C ALA A 139 2.46 -15.40 22.07
N THR A 140 1.39 -16.03 21.59
CA THR A 140 0.96 -17.39 21.98
C THR A 140 2.00 -18.45 21.59
N PRO A 141 1.94 -19.67 22.15
CA PRO A 141 2.87 -20.74 21.78
C PRO A 141 2.85 -21.03 20.28
N GLY A 142 1.67 -20.99 19.65
CA GLY A 142 1.53 -21.12 18.21
C GLY A 142 2.28 -20.03 17.44
N ILE A 143 2.13 -18.77 17.83
CA ILE A 143 2.87 -17.65 17.19
C ILE A 143 4.37 -17.81 17.35
N ARG A 144 4.86 -18.24 18.54
CA ARG A 144 6.29 -18.46 18.78
C ARG A 144 6.87 -19.54 17.87
N ILE A 145 6.15 -20.65 17.70
CA ILE A 145 6.55 -21.74 16.81
C ILE A 145 6.51 -21.27 15.35
N GLU A 146 5.45 -20.56 14.95
CA GLU A 146 5.34 -19.97 13.61
C GLU A 146 6.54 -19.06 13.28
N ILE A 147 6.88 -18.14 14.19
CA ILE A 147 8.04 -17.25 14.04
C ILE A 147 9.33 -18.08 13.91
N ALA A 148 9.54 -19.08 14.76
CA ALA A 148 10.72 -19.93 14.68
C ALA A 148 10.82 -20.66 13.34
N LEU A 149 9.72 -21.22 12.84
CA LEU A 149 9.65 -21.88 11.53
C LEU A 149 9.98 -20.91 10.40
N LEU A 150 9.41 -19.70 10.40
CA LEU A 150 9.67 -18.67 9.39
C LEU A 150 11.13 -18.20 9.39
N VAL A 151 11.72 -17.97 10.56
CA VAL A 151 13.13 -17.55 10.71
C VAL A 151 14.08 -18.66 10.24
N ILE A 152 13.83 -19.93 10.62
CA ILE A 152 14.62 -21.07 10.17
C ILE A 152 14.50 -21.27 8.66
N ALA A 153 13.29 -21.19 8.09
CA ALA A 153 13.07 -21.33 6.66
C ALA A 153 13.81 -20.23 5.88
N SER A 154 13.76 -18.99 6.37
CA SER A 154 14.43 -17.84 5.77
C SER A 154 15.96 -17.93 5.82
N PHE A 155 16.51 -18.36 6.96
CA PHE A 155 17.93 -18.67 7.11
C PHE A 155 18.37 -19.68 6.04
N ASN A 156 17.66 -20.81 5.94
CA ASN A 156 18.01 -21.89 5.02
C ASN A 156 17.87 -21.46 3.56
N TYR A 157 16.86 -20.66 3.23
CA TYR A 157 16.66 -20.12 1.90
C TYR A 157 17.85 -19.24 1.47
N VAL A 158 18.16 -18.19 2.24
CA VAL A 158 19.26 -17.26 1.91
C VAL A 158 20.61 -17.97 1.91
N ARG A 159 20.87 -18.82 2.92
CA ARG A 159 22.10 -19.62 2.99
C ARG A 159 22.27 -20.46 1.73
N THR A 160 21.21 -21.11 1.25
CA THR A 160 21.27 -21.95 0.04
C THR A 160 21.56 -21.10 -1.19
N LYS A 161 20.82 -20.01 -1.41
CA LYS A 161 20.97 -19.18 -2.63
C LYS A 161 22.29 -18.40 -2.68
N LYS A 162 22.88 -18.05 -1.54
CA LYS A 162 24.16 -17.32 -1.46
C LYS A 162 25.37 -18.16 -1.09
N ASN A 163 25.17 -19.44 -0.74
CA ASN A 163 26.18 -20.31 -0.17
C ASN A 163 26.97 -19.67 1.00
N SER A 164 26.29 -18.88 1.84
CA SER A 164 26.92 -18.10 2.91
C SER A 164 26.10 -18.17 4.20
N ILE A 165 26.70 -18.73 5.24
CA ILE A 165 26.08 -18.87 6.56
C ILE A 165 25.83 -17.50 7.17
N LEU A 166 26.83 -16.60 7.14
CA LEU A 166 26.71 -15.26 7.70
C LEU A 166 25.55 -14.47 7.08
N LYS A 167 25.41 -14.50 5.74
CA LYS A 167 24.27 -13.86 5.05
C LYS A 167 22.93 -14.46 5.47
N GLY A 168 22.89 -15.79 5.66
CA GLY A 168 21.72 -16.47 6.22
C GLY A 168 21.36 -15.97 7.63
N ILE A 169 22.34 -15.84 8.52
CA ILE A 169 22.14 -15.36 9.91
C ILE A 169 21.62 -13.92 9.88
N ILE A 170 22.26 -13.02 9.12
CA ILE A 170 21.85 -11.62 9.02
C ILE A 170 20.42 -11.51 8.49
N ALA A 171 20.07 -12.28 7.46
CA ALA A 171 18.71 -12.30 6.92
C ALA A 171 17.69 -12.81 7.95
N ALA A 172 18.02 -13.88 8.67
CA ALA A 172 17.16 -14.46 9.70
C ALA A 172 16.91 -13.47 10.86
N VAL A 173 17.97 -12.79 11.33
CA VAL A 173 17.85 -11.72 12.34
C VAL A 173 17.01 -10.58 11.81
N SER A 174 17.26 -10.11 10.58
CA SER A 174 16.50 -9.00 9.97
C SER A 174 15.00 -9.31 9.83
N ILE A 175 14.66 -10.54 9.45
CA ILE A 175 13.26 -11.01 9.36
C ILE A 175 12.63 -11.10 10.74
N TYR A 176 13.35 -11.69 11.70
CA TYR A 176 12.90 -11.76 13.09
C TYR A 176 12.62 -10.36 13.66
N THR A 177 13.51 -9.40 13.39
CA THR A 177 13.34 -8.00 13.79
C THR A 177 12.08 -7.39 13.21
N VAL A 178 11.79 -7.59 11.91
CA VAL A 178 10.56 -7.06 11.31
C VAL A 178 9.31 -7.70 11.92
N LEU A 179 9.29 -9.01 12.12
CA LEU A 179 8.19 -9.70 12.79
C LEU A 179 7.95 -9.13 14.19
N PHE A 180 9.02 -8.97 14.98
CA PHE A 180 8.93 -8.41 16.32
C PHE A 180 8.42 -6.96 16.31
N LEU A 181 9.00 -6.09 15.48
CA LEU A 181 8.58 -4.68 15.36
C LEU A 181 7.13 -4.57 14.91
N SER A 182 6.67 -5.46 14.03
CA SER A 182 5.26 -5.50 13.61
C SER A 182 4.31 -5.81 14.78
N GLY A 183 4.73 -6.66 15.73
CA GLY A 183 3.99 -6.95 16.95
C GLY A 183 4.07 -5.84 18.00
N ALA A 184 4.99 -4.88 17.82
CA ALA A 184 5.18 -3.70 18.66
C ALA A 184 4.58 -2.41 18.06
N VAL A 185 3.83 -2.51 16.94
CA VAL A 185 3.23 -1.33 16.27
C VAL A 185 2.40 -0.45 17.21
N PRO A 186 1.53 -0.97 18.09
CA PRO A 186 0.77 -0.10 19.01
C PRO A 186 1.66 0.71 19.96
N LEU A 187 2.79 0.15 20.41
CA LEU A 187 3.75 0.88 21.25
C LEU A 187 4.41 2.01 20.46
N LEU A 188 4.87 1.72 19.24
CA LEU A 188 5.50 2.72 18.36
C LEU A 188 4.52 3.85 18.03
N LEU A 189 3.27 3.49 17.73
CA LEU A 189 2.19 4.45 17.50
C LEU A 189 1.93 5.29 18.76
N GLY A 190 1.83 4.67 19.93
CA GLY A 190 1.67 5.38 21.21
C GLY A 190 2.80 6.39 21.47
N TYR A 191 4.05 6.05 21.13
CA TYR A 191 5.17 6.98 21.22
C TYR A 191 4.99 8.19 20.30
N ILE A 192 4.56 7.98 19.05
CA ILE A 192 4.27 9.06 18.09
C ILE A 192 3.14 9.94 18.63
N VAL A 193 2.02 9.34 19.04
CA VAL A 193 0.85 10.04 19.59
C VAL A 193 1.24 10.92 20.77
N ASN A 194 1.99 10.39 21.74
CA ASN A 194 2.43 11.13 22.91
C ASN A 194 3.42 12.25 22.55
N THR A 195 4.35 12.00 21.63
CA THR A 195 5.35 13.00 21.19
C THR A 195 4.69 14.21 20.54
N PHE A 196 3.62 13.99 19.78
CA PHE A 196 2.87 15.06 19.09
C PHE A 196 1.64 15.54 19.86
N HIS A 197 1.44 15.09 21.12
CA HIS A 197 0.27 15.39 21.95
C HIS A 197 -1.07 15.16 21.23
N LEU A 198 -1.16 14.11 20.43
CA LEU A 198 -2.36 13.77 19.66
C LEU A 198 -3.39 13.09 20.56
N GLN A 199 -4.67 13.28 20.23
CA GLN A 199 -5.77 12.62 20.91
C GLN A 199 -6.45 11.61 19.99
N TYR A 200 -6.57 10.37 20.46
CA TYR A 200 -7.36 9.34 19.77
C TYR A 200 -8.84 9.74 19.73
N GLN A 201 -9.47 9.49 18.60
CA GLN A 201 -10.90 9.71 18.41
C GLN A 201 -11.65 8.37 18.48
N PRO A 202 -12.98 8.38 18.70
CA PRO A 202 -13.78 7.15 18.74
C PRO A 202 -13.68 6.32 17.44
N ASP A 203 -13.43 6.97 16.32
CA ASP A 203 -13.30 6.40 14.97
C ASP A 203 -11.83 6.30 14.50
N ASP A 204 -10.88 6.16 15.42
CA ASP A 204 -9.46 6.12 15.05
C ASP A 204 -9.11 4.91 14.16
N GLN A 205 -8.54 5.22 12.99
CA GLN A 205 -8.07 4.25 11.99
C GLN A 205 -6.54 4.30 11.84
N SER A 206 -5.83 4.88 12.79
CA SER A 206 -4.40 5.20 12.64
C SER A 206 -3.53 3.97 12.39
N THR A 207 -3.85 2.84 13.04
CA THR A 207 -3.11 1.58 12.84
C THR A 207 -3.35 1.00 11.44
N VAL A 208 -4.60 1.01 10.96
CA VAL A 208 -4.98 0.56 9.61
C VAL A 208 -4.25 1.38 8.55
N LEU A 209 -4.25 2.71 8.71
CA LEU A 209 -3.63 3.63 7.75
C LEU A 209 -2.11 3.60 7.79
N LEU A 210 -1.52 3.41 8.97
CA LEU A 210 -0.08 3.14 9.11
C LEU A 210 0.31 1.87 8.34
N LEU A 211 -0.43 0.76 8.52
CA LEU A 211 -0.15 -0.48 7.79
C LEU A 211 -0.32 -0.30 6.28
N LEU A 212 -1.40 0.36 5.84
CA LEU A 212 -1.62 0.67 4.42
C LEU A 212 -0.48 1.50 3.83
N MET A 213 0.03 2.49 4.57
CA MET A 213 1.15 3.32 4.15
C MET A 213 2.43 2.48 3.98
N LEU A 214 2.71 1.60 4.94
CA LEU A 214 3.87 0.69 4.89
C LEU A 214 3.75 -0.30 3.72
N ASP A 215 2.55 -0.84 3.47
CA ASP A 215 2.27 -1.74 2.36
C ASP A 215 2.50 -1.07 1.01
N ILE A 216 1.98 0.15 0.82
CA ILE A 216 2.20 0.92 -0.39
C ILE A 216 3.69 1.19 -0.60
N PHE A 217 4.41 1.57 0.46
CA PHE A 217 5.84 1.82 0.38
C PHE A 217 6.61 0.56 -0.06
N LEU A 218 6.36 -0.58 0.60
CA LEU A 218 7.01 -1.85 0.27
C LEU A 218 6.63 -2.35 -1.13
N LEU A 219 5.37 -2.18 -1.54
CA LEU A 219 4.90 -2.53 -2.87
C LEU A 219 5.58 -1.69 -3.95
N CYS A 220 5.66 -0.37 -3.76
CA CYS A 220 6.39 0.53 -4.65
C CYS A 220 7.88 0.16 -4.73
N PHE A 221 8.51 -0.16 -3.61
CA PHE A 221 9.89 -0.63 -3.57
C PHE A 221 10.05 -1.96 -4.32
N ALA A 222 9.15 -2.92 -4.12
CA ALA A 222 9.15 -4.19 -4.82
C ALA A 222 9.02 -3.99 -6.35
N PHE A 223 8.11 -3.13 -6.81
CA PHE A 223 8.00 -2.79 -8.23
C PHE A 223 9.25 -2.10 -8.77
N PHE A 224 9.86 -1.18 -8.00
CA PHE A 224 11.12 -0.54 -8.35
C PHE A 224 12.25 -1.55 -8.55
N ARG A 225 12.35 -2.53 -7.66
CA ARG A 225 13.31 -3.63 -7.79
C ARG A 225 12.98 -4.57 -8.95
N HIS A 226 11.70 -4.78 -9.26
CA HIS A 226 11.28 -5.65 -10.35
C HIS A 226 11.59 -5.09 -11.74
N SER A 227 11.35 -3.80 -11.96
CA SER A 227 11.44 -3.17 -13.29
C SER A 227 11.80 -1.68 -13.19
N PRO A 228 13.04 -1.34 -12.78
CA PRO A 228 13.44 0.04 -12.55
C PRO A 228 13.33 0.89 -13.83
N SER A 229 13.73 0.35 -14.99
CA SER A 229 13.65 1.05 -16.27
C SER A 229 12.22 1.45 -16.65
N LYS A 230 11.22 0.61 -16.37
CA LYS A 230 9.81 0.93 -16.60
C LYS A 230 9.35 2.07 -15.68
N ILE A 231 9.77 2.05 -14.42
CA ILE A 231 9.43 3.11 -13.46
C ILE A 231 10.07 4.44 -13.84
N TYR A 232 11.35 4.46 -14.22
CA TYR A 232 11.98 5.68 -14.74
C TYR A 232 11.28 6.21 -15.98
N LYS A 233 10.88 5.32 -16.90
CA LYS A 233 10.12 5.70 -18.09
C LYS A 233 8.75 6.30 -17.74
N ILE A 234 8.01 5.68 -16.81
CA ILE A 234 6.71 6.16 -16.34
C ILE A 234 6.87 7.51 -15.63
N SER A 235 7.84 7.64 -14.72
CA SER A 235 8.13 8.88 -14.00
C SER A 235 8.53 10.01 -14.95
N GLY A 236 9.38 9.74 -15.94
CA GLY A 236 9.76 10.74 -16.96
C GLY A 236 8.61 11.13 -17.90
N ALA A 237 7.59 10.27 -18.04
CA ALA A 237 6.40 10.57 -18.83
C ALA A 237 5.29 11.25 -18.01
N ALA A 238 5.34 11.18 -16.68
CA ALA A 238 4.33 11.70 -15.77
C ALA A 238 4.24 13.24 -15.86
N PRO A 239 3.03 13.82 -15.83
CA PRO A 239 2.82 15.26 -15.95
C PRO A 239 3.05 15.96 -14.60
N TRP A 240 4.27 15.91 -14.06
CA TRP A 240 4.58 16.41 -12.70
C TRP A 240 4.14 17.86 -12.46
N PHE A 241 4.26 18.73 -13.46
CA PHE A 241 3.77 20.12 -13.34
C PHE A 241 2.26 20.19 -13.06
N ALA A 242 1.45 19.40 -13.78
CA ALA A 242 0.00 19.36 -13.56
C ALA A 242 -0.36 18.76 -12.20
N VAL A 243 0.42 17.78 -11.73
CA VAL A 243 0.26 17.18 -10.40
C VAL A 243 0.58 18.19 -9.30
N THR A 244 1.67 18.96 -9.45
CA THR A 244 2.00 20.05 -8.52
C THR A 244 0.90 21.11 -8.48
N LEU A 245 0.37 21.51 -9.65
CA LEU A 245 -0.76 22.45 -9.71
C LEU A 245 -2.01 21.88 -9.01
N ALA A 246 -2.33 20.61 -9.24
CA ALA A 246 -3.44 19.93 -8.56
C ALA A 246 -3.24 19.87 -7.04
N LEU A 247 -2.02 19.61 -6.57
CA LEU A 247 -1.68 19.65 -5.14
C LEU A 247 -1.81 21.06 -4.54
N LEU A 248 -1.41 22.11 -5.26
CA LEU A 248 -1.60 23.49 -4.83
C LEU A 248 -3.09 23.83 -4.73
N LEU A 249 -3.89 23.41 -5.69
CA LEU A 249 -5.34 23.59 -5.66
C LEU A 249 -6.00 22.78 -4.54
N ALA A 250 -5.54 21.56 -4.28
CA ALA A 250 -5.98 20.79 -3.11
C ALA A 250 -5.60 21.52 -1.80
N GLY A 251 -4.38 22.04 -1.68
CA GLY A 251 -3.98 22.87 -0.54
C GLY A 251 -4.85 24.12 -0.38
N PHE A 252 -5.20 24.76 -1.49
CA PHE A 252 -6.15 25.89 -1.50
C PHE A 252 -7.54 25.46 -1.01
N GLY A 253 -8.07 24.35 -1.50
CA GLY A 253 -9.33 23.78 -1.02
C GLY A 253 -9.29 23.45 0.47
N ALA A 254 -8.20 22.88 0.96
CA ALA A 254 -7.99 22.65 2.39
C ALA A 254 -8.02 23.97 3.18
N SER A 255 -7.34 25.01 2.71
CA SER A 255 -7.39 26.35 3.34
C SER A 255 -8.82 26.90 3.44
N LEU A 256 -9.64 26.74 2.39
CA LEU A 256 -11.05 27.11 2.44
C LEU A 256 -11.84 26.28 3.47
N SER A 257 -11.56 24.98 3.57
CA SER A 257 -12.15 24.10 4.58
C SER A 257 -11.81 24.56 5.99
N LEU A 258 -10.55 24.92 6.26
CA LEU A 258 -10.13 25.47 7.54
C LEU A 258 -10.87 26.76 7.89
N LYS A 259 -11.03 27.66 6.91
CA LYS A 259 -11.72 28.94 7.10
C LYS A 259 -13.20 28.77 7.41
N HIS A 260 -13.90 27.88 6.69
CA HIS A 260 -15.35 27.73 6.80
C HIS A 260 -15.81 26.67 7.82
N TYR A 261 -14.94 25.69 8.11
CA TYR A 261 -15.22 24.55 8.97
C TYR A 261 -14.05 24.28 9.94
N PRO A 262 -13.62 25.27 10.74
CA PRO A 262 -12.46 25.14 11.62
C PRO A 262 -12.61 24.00 12.66
N ALA A 263 -13.85 23.72 13.08
CA ALA A 263 -14.13 22.63 14.04
C ALA A 263 -13.80 21.23 13.49
N ASN A 264 -13.74 21.05 12.16
CA ASN A 264 -13.41 19.77 11.57
C ASN A 264 -11.90 19.51 11.49
N TRP A 265 -11.08 20.53 11.80
CA TRP A 265 -9.63 20.45 11.75
C TRP A 265 -9.08 19.97 13.10
N THR A 266 -9.12 18.66 13.30
CA THR A 266 -8.51 18.00 14.46
C THR A 266 -7.31 17.19 14.02
N LEU A 267 -6.12 17.54 14.50
CA LEU A 267 -4.94 16.71 14.29
C LEU A 267 -5.04 15.49 15.21
N SER A 268 -5.39 14.36 14.63
CA SER A 268 -5.45 13.05 15.28
C SER A 268 -4.40 12.09 14.70
N PRO A 269 -4.11 10.96 15.37
CA PRO A 269 -3.22 9.94 14.83
C PRO A 269 -3.67 9.43 13.45
N THR A 270 -4.98 9.35 13.22
CA THR A 270 -5.56 9.00 11.91
C THR A 270 -5.16 10.02 10.83
N THR A 271 -5.35 11.32 11.09
CA THR A 271 -5.00 12.38 10.12
C THR A 271 -3.50 12.48 9.84
N LEU A 272 -2.65 12.08 10.80
CA LEU A 272 -1.19 12.07 10.61
C LEU A 272 -0.80 11.16 9.43
N PHE A 273 -1.40 9.98 9.32
CA PHE A 273 -1.11 9.02 8.24
C PHE A 273 -1.86 9.32 6.93
N TRP A 274 -2.84 10.23 6.93
CA TRP A 274 -3.46 10.70 5.69
C TRP A 274 -2.46 11.40 4.79
N PHE A 275 -1.61 12.29 5.32
CA PHE A 275 -0.73 13.10 4.48
C PHE A 275 0.21 12.27 3.59
N PRO A 276 0.98 11.28 4.11
CA PRO A 276 1.80 10.43 3.26
C PRO A 276 0.98 9.62 2.23
N LEU A 277 -0.20 9.13 2.63
CA LEU A 277 -1.09 8.38 1.75
C LEU A 277 -1.66 9.24 0.61
N LEU A 278 -1.97 10.51 0.87
CA LEU A 278 -2.43 11.48 -0.12
C LEU A 278 -1.32 11.87 -1.10
N LEU A 279 -0.08 11.94 -0.63
CA LEU A 279 1.09 12.10 -1.50
C LEU A 279 1.28 10.88 -2.41
N ALA A 280 1.16 9.67 -1.85
CA ALA A 280 1.21 8.43 -2.63
C ALA A 280 0.07 8.36 -3.67
N TRP A 281 -1.15 8.73 -3.27
CA TRP A 281 -2.32 8.84 -4.14
C TRP A 281 -2.07 9.82 -5.29
N SER A 282 -1.50 10.99 -5.02
CA SER A 282 -1.14 11.97 -6.05
C SER A 282 -0.07 11.44 -7.00
N ALA A 283 0.93 10.72 -6.47
CA ALA A 283 1.96 10.06 -7.26
C ALA A 283 1.37 8.94 -8.15
N PHE A 284 0.33 8.22 -7.70
CA PHE A 284 -0.36 7.23 -8.51
C PHE A 284 -1.15 7.84 -9.66
N PHE A 285 -1.79 9.00 -9.47
CA PHE A 285 -2.39 9.75 -10.58
C PHE A 285 -1.33 10.23 -11.59
N ALA A 286 -0.18 10.71 -11.11
CA ALA A 286 0.96 11.08 -11.95
C ALA A 286 1.43 9.89 -12.81
N ALA A 287 1.63 8.74 -12.17
CA ALA A 287 2.03 7.50 -12.82
C ALA A 287 0.97 7.01 -13.82
N TYR A 288 -0.32 7.10 -13.48
CA TYR A 288 -1.43 6.72 -14.36
C TYR A 288 -1.41 7.54 -15.65
N ALA A 289 -1.32 8.87 -15.55
CA ALA A 289 -1.22 9.75 -16.70
C ALA A 289 0.06 9.50 -17.51
N GLY A 290 1.20 9.23 -16.85
CA GLY A 290 2.44 8.84 -17.49
C GLY A 290 2.33 7.54 -18.30
N VAL A 291 1.71 6.51 -17.73
CA VAL A 291 1.43 5.23 -18.39
C VAL A 291 0.55 5.43 -19.62
N GLN A 292 -0.50 6.25 -19.50
CA GLN A 292 -1.41 6.55 -20.61
C GLN A 292 -0.69 7.22 -21.79
N LYS A 293 0.20 8.18 -21.50
CA LYS A 293 1.03 8.85 -22.52
C LYS A 293 2.02 7.90 -23.20
N ILE A 294 2.59 6.94 -22.46
CA ILE A 294 3.49 5.93 -23.05
C ILE A 294 2.69 4.95 -23.91
N GLN A 295 1.54 4.51 -23.42
CA GLN A 295 0.67 3.55 -24.10
C GLN A 295 0.26 4.04 -25.49
N SER A 296 -0.04 5.33 -25.64
CA SER A 296 -0.42 5.90 -26.95
C SER A 296 0.72 5.92 -27.97
N ARG A 297 1.98 5.71 -27.54
CA ARG A 297 3.18 5.77 -28.39
C ARG A 297 3.81 4.40 -28.67
N THR A 298 3.31 3.33 -28.06
CA THR A 298 3.97 2.01 -28.10
C THR A 298 3.06 0.93 -28.70
N ALA A 299 3.67 -0.04 -29.37
CA ALA A 299 2.97 -1.20 -29.94
C ALA A 299 2.46 -2.16 -28.85
N ASP A 300 3.15 -2.26 -27.71
CA ASP A 300 2.79 -3.19 -26.61
C ASP A 300 1.67 -2.64 -25.72
N LYS A 301 0.46 -2.50 -26.27
CA LYS A 301 -0.69 -1.96 -25.53
C LYS A 301 -1.13 -2.84 -24.36
N LYS A 302 -0.94 -4.16 -24.46
CA LYS A 302 -1.43 -5.14 -23.47
C LYS A 302 -0.72 -4.99 -22.14
N GLN A 303 0.60 -4.84 -22.14
CA GLN A 303 1.37 -4.72 -20.90
C GLN A 303 1.05 -3.43 -20.15
N TYR A 304 0.95 -2.29 -20.85
CA TYR A 304 0.62 -1.00 -20.21
C TYR A 304 -0.83 -0.93 -19.74
N ASN A 305 -1.77 -1.63 -20.40
CA ASN A 305 -3.13 -1.78 -19.88
C ASN A 305 -3.17 -2.46 -18.50
N LEU A 306 -2.36 -3.50 -18.29
CA LEU A 306 -2.29 -4.17 -16.99
C LEU A 306 -1.78 -3.22 -15.90
N ILE A 307 -0.70 -2.47 -16.18
CA ILE A 307 -0.15 -1.48 -15.24
C ILE A 307 -1.17 -0.36 -14.96
N LYS A 308 -1.82 0.15 -16.01
CA LYS A 308 -2.86 1.18 -15.91
C LYS A 308 -4.00 0.74 -15.00
N ASN A 309 -4.54 -0.45 -15.24
CA ASN A 309 -5.63 -1.02 -14.43
C ASN A 309 -5.18 -1.29 -12.99
N GLY A 310 -3.94 -1.75 -12.78
CA GLY A 310 -3.36 -1.91 -11.46
C GLY A 310 -3.25 -0.58 -10.68
N LEU A 311 -2.85 0.50 -11.35
CA LEU A 311 -2.80 1.84 -10.75
C LEU A 311 -4.20 2.37 -10.39
N VAL A 312 -5.20 2.15 -11.26
CA VAL A 312 -6.59 2.52 -10.94
C VAL A 312 -7.09 1.74 -9.73
N LEU A 313 -6.85 0.43 -9.67
CA LEU A 313 -7.23 -0.38 -8.52
C LEU A 313 -6.56 0.13 -7.23
N LEU A 314 -5.26 0.47 -7.27
CA LEU A 314 -4.56 1.06 -6.13
C LEU A 314 -5.16 2.41 -5.73
N LEU A 315 -5.47 3.29 -6.69
CA LEU A 315 -6.13 4.58 -6.40
C LEU A 315 -7.48 4.38 -5.69
N LEU A 316 -8.30 3.45 -6.16
CA LEU A 316 -9.60 3.14 -5.56
C LEU A 316 -9.47 2.56 -4.16
N ILE A 317 -8.55 1.61 -3.95
CA ILE A 317 -8.30 1.02 -2.62
C ILE A 317 -7.83 2.10 -1.65
N VAL A 318 -6.78 2.86 -1.99
CA VAL A 318 -6.21 3.88 -1.11
C VAL A 318 -7.24 4.95 -0.77
N SER A 319 -7.98 5.44 -1.76
CA SER A 319 -9.01 6.46 -1.53
C SER A 319 -10.18 5.95 -0.69
N SER A 320 -10.60 4.69 -0.87
CA SER A 320 -11.66 4.07 -0.06
C SER A 320 -11.27 3.91 1.41
N MET A 321 -9.99 3.64 1.68
CA MET A 321 -9.47 3.52 3.04
C MET A 321 -9.27 4.88 3.72
N LEU A 322 -9.04 5.95 2.95
CA LEU A 322 -8.91 7.29 3.50
C LEU A 322 -10.27 7.87 3.93
N SER A 323 -11.24 7.92 3.02
CA SER A 323 -12.64 8.24 3.33
C SER A 323 -13.53 8.10 2.10
N ALA A 324 -14.85 7.97 2.31
CA ALA A 324 -15.83 7.97 1.22
C ALA A 324 -15.77 9.25 0.36
N LYS A 325 -15.44 10.40 0.94
CA LYS A 325 -15.32 11.68 0.23
C LYS A 325 -14.12 11.69 -0.72
N ILE A 326 -12.97 11.19 -0.25
CA ILE A 326 -11.77 11.07 -1.08
C ILE A 326 -11.95 10.00 -2.16
N PHE A 327 -12.64 8.91 -1.86
CA PHE A 327 -13.04 7.92 -2.86
C PHE A 327 -13.90 8.53 -3.97
N PHE A 328 -14.95 9.28 -3.63
CA PHE A 328 -15.79 9.97 -4.61
C PHE A 328 -14.99 10.94 -5.48
N SER A 329 -14.16 11.78 -4.88
CA SER A 329 -13.32 12.72 -5.63
C SER A 329 -12.30 12.01 -6.53
N THR A 330 -11.77 10.86 -6.09
CA THR A 330 -10.90 10.01 -6.90
C THR A 330 -11.63 9.46 -8.11
N ALA A 331 -12.84 8.94 -7.92
CA ALA A 331 -13.69 8.46 -9.02
C ALA A 331 -14.05 9.58 -9.99
N LEU A 332 -14.31 10.80 -9.49
CA LEU A 332 -14.57 11.97 -10.31
C LEU A 332 -13.34 12.35 -11.16
N ILE A 333 -12.16 12.51 -10.55
CA ILE A 333 -10.92 12.85 -11.28
C ILE A 333 -10.60 11.76 -12.31
N TRP A 334 -10.68 10.49 -11.92
CA TRP A 334 -10.45 9.36 -12.83
C TRP A 334 -11.46 9.34 -13.96
N GLY A 335 -12.76 9.54 -13.69
CA GLY A 335 -13.81 9.60 -14.69
C GLY A 335 -13.58 10.71 -15.70
N LEU A 336 -13.21 11.92 -15.24
CA LEU A 336 -12.86 13.04 -16.12
C LEU A 336 -11.64 12.71 -17.00
N LEU A 337 -10.59 12.11 -16.43
CA LEU A 337 -9.41 11.65 -17.18
C LEU A 337 -9.78 10.56 -18.20
N PHE A 338 -10.67 9.64 -17.84
CA PHE A 338 -11.16 8.59 -18.72
C PHE A 338 -11.90 9.18 -19.93
N LEU A 339 -12.88 10.05 -19.68
CA LEU A 339 -13.63 10.74 -20.74
C LEU A 339 -12.72 11.58 -21.65
N LEU A 340 -11.69 12.23 -21.07
CA LEU A 340 -10.77 13.08 -21.80
C LEU A 340 -9.85 12.27 -22.73
N TYR A 341 -9.31 11.14 -22.25
CA TYR A 341 -8.18 10.49 -22.90
C TYR A 341 -8.45 9.10 -23.48
N GLU A 342 -9.48 8.39 -23.03
CA GLU A 342 -9.78 7.00 -23.41
C GLU A 342 -10.95 6.89 -24.42
N PRO A 343 -10.95 5.87 -25.30
CA PRO A 343 -12.08 5.54 -26.16
C PRO A 343 -13.29 5.05 -25.34
N PRO A 344 -14.53 5.23 -25.85
CA PRO A 344 -14.85 5.69 -27.21
C PRO A 344 -14.91 7.21 -27.41
N LEU A 345 -14.96 8.00 -26.33
CA LEU A 345 -15.25 9.44 -26.44
C LEU A 345 -14.02 10.28 -26.82
N GLU A 346 -12.86 10.02 -26.20
CA GLU A 346 -11.60 10.75 -26.44
C GLU A 346 -11.76 12.27 -26.61
N LEU A 347 -12.40 12.93 -25.63
CA LEU A 347 -12.80 14.34 -25.74
C LEU A 347 -11.62 15.30 -25.97
N LYS A 348 -10.38 14.88 -25.74
CA LYS A 348 -9.15 15.62 -26.11
C LYS A 348 -9.11 16.06 -27.58
N LYS A 349 -9.84 15.38 -28.47
CA LYS A 349 -9.93 15.73 -29.90
C LYS A 349 -10.79 16.96 -30.18
N LYS A 350 -11.60 17.40 -29.22
CA LYS A 350 -12.50 18.56 -29.31
C LYS A 350 -11.95 19.67 -28.41
N PRO A 351 -11.31 20.73 -28.96
CA PRO A 351 -10.55 21.69 -28.16
C PRO A 351 -11.34 22.33 -27.01
N ILE A 352 -12.58 22.74 -27.28
CA ILE A 352 -13.45 23.36 -26.25
C ILE A 352 -13.74 22.38 -25.11
N LEU A 353 -14.15 21.15 -25.44
CA LEU A 353 -14.44 20.13 -24.43
C LEU A 353 -13.18 19.71 -23.66
N CYS A 354 -12.03 19.63 -24.32
CA CYS A 354 -10.75 19.38 -23.68
C CYS A 354 -10.47 20.40 -22.58
N ASN A 355 -10.60 21.69 -22.89
CA ASN A 355 -10.33 22.77 -21.94
C ASN A 355 -11.34 22.77 -20.77
N VAL A 356 -12.61 22.47 -21.04
CA VAL A 356 -13.64 22.33 -19.98
C VAL A 356 -13.30 21.18 -19.04
N MET A 357 -12.94 20.01 -19.58
CA MET A 357 -12.61 18.83 -18.79
C MET A 357 -11.34 19.03 -17.94
N GLU A 358 -10.32 19.68 -18.49
CA GLU A 358 -9.13 20.06 -17.73
C GLU A 358 -9.46 21.01 -16.57
N ALA A 359 -10.32 22.02 -16.80
CA ALA A 359 -10.79 22.91 -15.75
C ALA A 359 -11.59 22.16 -14.66
N MET A 360 -12.43 21.20 -15.06
CA MET A 360 -13.17 20.35 -14.11
C MET A 360 -12.24 19.46 -13.28
N ILE A 361 -11.14 18.95 -13.85
CA ILE A 361 -10.13 18.18 -13.11
C ILE A 361 -9.46 19.06 -12.04
N LEU A 362 -9.11 20.31 -12.38
CA LEU A 362 -8.54 21.27 -11.43
C LEU A 362 -9.54 21.62 -10.30
N LEU A 363 -10.82 21.79 -10.64
CA LEU A 363 -11.88 21.97 -9.64
C LEU A 363 -12.00 20.73 -8.73
N ALA A 364 -11.99 19.53 -9.30
CA ALA A 364 -12.05 18.29 -8.52
C ALA A 364 -10.84 18.11 -7.59
N ALA A 365 -9.66 18.58 -7.98
CA ALA A 365 -8.48 18.62 -7.10
C ALA A 365 -8.69 19.57 -5.92
N ALA A 366 -9.18 20.79 -6.15
CA ALA A 366 -9.54 21.73 -5.08
C ALA A 366 -10.62 21.16 -4.15
N PHE A 367 -11.64 20.52 -4.73
CA PHE A 367 -12.70 19.86 -3.99
C PHE A 367 -12.21 18.71 -3.12
N THR A 368 -11.25 17.92 -3.62
CA THR A 368 -10.58 16.85 -2.85
C THR A 368 -9.93 17.43 -1.60
N GLY A 369 -9.15 18.51 -1.76
CA GLY A 369 -8.51 19.18 -0.64
C GLY A 369 -9.49 19.81 0.35
N PHE A 370 -10.62 20.32 -0.12
CA PHE A 370 -11.67 20.82 0.77
C PHE A 370 -12.29 19.73 1.64
N CYS A 371 -12.58 18.57 1.04
CA CYS A 371 -13.22 17.44 1.71
C CYS A 371 -12.29 16.65 2.64
N ILE A 372 -10.98 16.84 2.50
CA ILE A 372 -9.95 16.04 3.19
C ILE A 372 -10.06 16.13 4.70
N PHE A 373 -10.49 17.27 5.25
CA PHE A 373 -10.73 17.49 6.68
C PHE A 373 -12.23 17.46 6.97
N ASN A 374 -12.93 16.47 6.44
CA ASN A 374 -14.35 16.22 6.70
C ASN A 374 -15.33 17.38 6.45
N ALA A 375 -14.95 18.46 5.75
CA ALA A 375 -15.92 19.47 5.33
C ALA A 375 -17.04 18.85 4.46
N PRO A 376 -18.28 19.34 4.59
CA PRO A 376 -19.39 18.87 3.77
C PRO A 376 -19.20 19.34 2.33
N MET A 377 -19.37 18.44 1.36
CA MET A 377 -19.22 18.73 -0.07
C MET A 377 -20.05 19.94 -0.54
N ILE A 378 -21.28 20.04 -0.05
CA ILE A 378 -22.20 21.16 -0.32
C ILE A 378 -21.73 22.51 0.24
N GLY A 379 -20.73 22.49 1.13
CA GLY A 379 -20.14 23.67 1.75
C GLY A 379 -19.06 24.36 0.92
N PHE A 380 -18.68 23.81 -0.25
CA PHE A 380 -17.67 24.43 -1.10
C PHE A 380 -18.18 25.78 -1.63
N PRO A 381 -17.49 26.91 -1.41
CA PRO A 381 -18.06 28.22 -1.73
C PRO A 381 -18.28 28.40 -3.25
N PRO A 382 -19.50 28.76 -3.70
CA PRO A 382 -19.85 28.77 -5.12
C PRO A 382 -19.05 29.77 -5.96
N GLY A 383 -18.65 30.90 -5.37
CA GLY A 383 -17.80 31.89 -6.05
C GLY A 383 -16.45 31.32 -6.49
N TRP A 384 -15.85 30.44 -5.67
CA TRP A 384 -14.58 29.79 -6.01
C TRP A 384 -14.72 28.74 -7.11
N ILE A 385 -15.88 28.11 -7.26
CA ILE A 385 -16.16 27.17 -8.36
C ILE A 385 -16.01 27.88 -9.71
N LEU A 386 -16.66 29.04 -9.87
CA LEU A 386 -16.61 29.82 -11.10
C LEU A 386 -15.20 30.33 -11.40
N ILE A 387 -14.49 30.83 -10.38
CA ILE A 387 -13.12 31.33 -10.53
C ILE A 387 -12.16 30.21 -10.99
N ILE A 388 -12.21 29.05 -10.35
CA ILE A 388 -11.33 27.92 -10.69
C ILE A 388 -11.65 27.40 -12.09
N LEU A 389 -12.93 27.27 -12.46
CA LEU A 389 -13.32 26.84 -13.80
C LEU A 389 -12.87 27.83 -14.88
N ALA A 390 -13.10 29.13 -14.68
CA ALA A 390 -12.69 30.17 -15.63
C ALA A 390 -11.16 30.23 -15.79
N ALA A 391 -10.42 30.23 -14.68
CA ALA A 391 -8.97 30.25 -14.68
C ALA A 391 -8.37 28.97 -15.30
N GLY A 392 -8.92 27.80 -14.95
CA GLY A 392 -8.50 26.52 -15.52
C GLY A 392 -8.74 26.44 -17.02
N PHE A 393 -9.90 26.89 -17.49
CA PHE A 393 -10.24 26.93 -18.91
C PHE A 393 -9.33 27.87 -19.69
N ALA A 394 -9.12 29.10 -19.18
CA ALA A 394 -8.20 30.06 -19.79
C ALA A 394 -6.76 29.54 -19.84
N GLY A 395 -6.27 28.94 -18.74
CA GLY A 395 -4.95 28.32 -18.68
C GLY A 395 -4.77 27.19 -19.69
N SER A 396 -5.80 26.34 -19.85
CA SER A 396 -5.81 25.25 -20.82
C SER A 396 -5.75 25.75 -22.28
N ILE A 397 -6.46 26.84 -22.62
CA ILE A 397 -6.35 27.50 -23.93
C ILE A 397 -4.92 27.96 -24.18
N VAL A 398 -4.30 28.63 -23.22
CA VAL A 398 -2.92 29.14 -23.35
C VAL A 398 -1.94 27.99 -23.59
N ILE A 399 -2.03 26.91 -22.80
CA ILE A 399 -1.19 25.71 -22.96
C ILE A 399 -1.38 25.09 -24.36
N THR A 400 -2.62 25.00 -24.84
CA THR A 400 -2.94 24.46 -26.16
C THR A 400 -2.31 25.31 -27.28
N ILE A 401 -2.41 26.63 -27.20
CA ILE A 401 -1.80 27.56 -28.17
C ILE A 401 -0.27 27.40 -28.18
N LEU A 402 0.36 27.34 -27.01
CA LEU A 402 1.81 27.17 -26.88
C LEU A 402 2.28 25.83 -27.46
N ARG A 403 1.54 24.75 -27.21
CA ARG A 403 1.84 23.43 -27.78
C ARG A 403 1.71 23.43 -29.31
N ASN A 404 0.69 24.08 -29.86
CA ASN A 404 0.51 24.18 -31.31
C ASN A 404 1.63 24.98 -31.97
N LYS A 405 2.07 26.09 -31.37
CA LYS A 405 3.22 26.87 -31.86
C LYS A 405 4.51 26.04 -31.88
N ARG A 406 4.78 25.30 -30.80
CA ARG A 406 5.95 24.42 -30.73
C ARG A 406 5.93 23.32 -31.81
N ASN A 407 4.79 22.65 -31.98
CA ASN A 407 4.63 21.62 -33.01
C ASN A 407 4.72 22.17 -34.44
N ALA A 408 4.40 23.45 -34.65
CA ALA A 408 4.57 24.12 -35.95
C ALA A 408 6.05 24.42 -36.22
N ALA A 409 6.82 24.84 -35.21
CA ALA A 409 8.26 25.07 -35.34
C ALA A 409 9.03 23.76 -35.63
N GLU A 410 8.69 22.67 -34.94
CA GLU A 410 9.30 21.33 -35.15
C GLU A 410 8.98 20.70 -36.53
N LYS A 411 8.10 21.31 -37.34
CA LYS A 411 7.80 20.86 -38.73
C LYS A 411 8.55 21.66 -39.81
N ILE A 412 9.16 22.78 -39.44
CA ILE A 412 9.91 23.66 -40.35
C ILE A 412 11.40 23.27 -40.38
N GLU A 413 11.88 22.65 -39.30
CA GLU A 413 13.16 21.93 -39.23
C GLU A 413 13.04 20.52 -39.81
#